data_AF-A0A060BSA9-F1
#
_entry.id   AF-A0A060BSA9-F1
#
_cell.length_a   1.000
_cell.length_b   1.000
_cell.length_c   1.000
_cell.angle_alpha   90.00
_cell.angle_beta   90.00
_cell.angle_gamma   90.00
#
_symmetry.space_group_name_H-M   'P 1'
#
loop_
_entity.id
_entity.type
_entity.pdbx_description
1 polymer ?
#
loop_
_entity_poly.entity_id
_entity_poly.type
_entity_poly.pdbx_seq_one_letter_code
_entity_poly.pdbx_strand_id
1 'polypeptide(L)'
;VTSQMIGLGLVEQIHPADILAKADPDDRDGDGISGKPQIVRDPLSGELTLGRFGWKAQNASIRQQSADAFAGDIGISTPEVPHHWGDCTRAEAACLAMPTGVQKRLGDVEAPPPVMDLVTFYSQNLAVPARRDIDDPGV
;
A
#
# COMPACT_ATOMS: atom_id res chain seq x y z
N VAL A 1 5.24 -16.72 -2.47
CA VAL A 1 4.45 -16.47 -1.24
C VAL A 1 3.72 -15.16 -1.45
N THR A 2 2.39 -15.12 -1.24
CA THR A 2 1.58 -13.90 -1.38
C THR A 2 1.39 -13.26 -0.01
N SER A 3 1.58 -11.94 0.08
CA SER A 3 1.27 -11.18 1.29
C SER A 3 -0.23 -11.25 1.58
N GLN A 4 -0.57 -11.61 2.81
CA GLN A 4 -1.97 -11.73 3.22
C GLN A 4 -2.61 -10.36 3.41
N MET A 5 -3.87 -10.22 3.01
CA MET A 5 -4.66 -8.99 3.19
C MET A 5 -5.31 -8.90 4.59
N ILE A 6 -5.38 -10.01 5.31
CA ILE A 6 -5.96 -10.07 6.66
C ILE A 6 -5.10 -9.31 7.67
N GLY A 7 -5.74 -8.51 8.51
CA GLY A 7 -5.10 -7.79 9.62
C GLY A 7 -4.32 -6.54 9.21
N LEU A 8 -4.27 -6.15 7.94
CA LEU A 8 -3.51 -4.98 7.50
C LEU A 8 -3.96 -3.70 8.19
N GLY A 9 -5.27 -3.52 8.42
CA GLY A 9 -5.78 -2.34 9.14
C GLY A 9 -5.29 -2.24 10.58
N LEU A 10 -4.96 -3.36 11.24
CA LEU A 10 -4.33 -3.35 12.58
C LEU A 10 -2.89 -2.84 12.49
N VAL A 11 -2.15 -3.22 11.45
CA VAL A 11 -0.78 -2.76 11.20
C VAL A 11 -0.74 -1.28 10.82
N GLU A 12 -1.71 -0.82 10.01
CA GLU A 12 -1.82 0.59 9.65
C GLU A 12 -2.06 1.49 10.88
N GLN A 13 -2.80 0.99 11.86
CA GLN A 13 -3.14 1.69 13.10
C GLN A 13 -1.99 1.78 14.12
N ILE A 14 -0.89 1.04 13.94
CA ILE A 14 0.28 1.18 14.82
C ILE A 14 0.81 2.61 14.69
N HIS A 15 0.94 3.33 15.80
CA HIS A 15 1.37 4.72 15.74
C HIS A 15 2.81 4.81 15.18
N PRO A 16 3.13 5.77 14.28
CA PRO A 16 4.47 5.85 13.69
C PRO A 16 5.60 5.93 14.73
N ALA A 17 5.37 6.63 15.83
CA ALA A 17 6.36 6.77 16.90
C ALA A 17 6.72 5.43 17.54
N ASP A 18 5.76 4.49 17.65
CA ASP A 18 6.02 3.17 18.24
C ASP A 18 6.95 2.34 17.36
N ILE A 19 6.81 2.46 16.03
CA ILE A 19 7.69 1.80 15.06
C ILE A 19 9.07 2.45 15.08
N LEU A 20 9.13 3.79 15.05
CA LEU A 20 10.38 4.53 15.04
C LEU A 20 11.19 4.34 16.33
N ALA A 21 10.53 4.17 17.48
CA ALA A 21 11.18 3.88 18.75
C ALA A 21 11.87 2.51 18.78
N LYS A 22 11.49 1.59 17.88
CA LYS A 22 12.11 0.26 17.71
C LYS A 22 13.20 0.25 16.64
N ALA A 23 13.56 1.39 16.07
CA ALA A 23 14.68 1.48 15.15
C ALA A 23 15.99 1.21 15.90
N ASP A 24 16.78 0.25 15.41
CA ASP A 24 18.10 -0.04 15.93
C ASP A 24 19.10 -0.30 14.80
N PRO A 25 19.49 0.73 14.04
CA PRO A 25 20.32 0.57 12.84
C PRO A 25 21.72 0.00 13.11
N ASP A 26 22.17 0.05 14.37
CA ASP A 26 23.52 -0.28 14.81
C ASP A 26 23.56 -1.48 15.78
N ASP A 27 22.45 -2.21 15.96
CA ASP A 27 22.34 -3.41 16.83
C ASP A 27 22.92 -3.15 18.24
N ARG A 28 22.38 -2.12 18.91
CA ARG A 28 22.87 -1.62 20.19
C ARG A 28 22.49 -2.51 21.36
N ASP A 29 21.44 -3.32 21.22
CA ASP A 29 21.06 -4.30 22.23
C ASP A 29 21.71 -5.69 22.01
N GLY A 30 22.35 -5.91 20.86
CA GLY A 30 23.16 -7.09 20.57
C GLY A 30 22.33 -8.35 20.33
N ASP A 31 21.08 -8.20 19.91
CA ASP A 31 20.20 -9.32 19.55
C ASP A 31 20.44 -9.83 18.11
N GLY A 32 21.27 -9.12 17.33
CA GLY A 32 21.63 -9.46 15.96
C GLY A 32 20.72 -8.82 14.90
N ILE A 33 19.80 -7.92 15.28
CA ILE A 33 18.81 -7.29 14.41
C ILE A 33 19.09 -5.79 14.24
N SER A 34 19.55 -5.39 13.05
CA SER A 34 19.77 -3.98 12.72
C SER A 34 18.56 -3.31 12.03
N GLY A 35 17.46 -3.13 12.76
CA GLY A 35 16.19 -2.64 12.23
C GLY A 35 16.24 -1.19 11.71
N LYS A 36 15.85 -0.98 10.45
CA LYS A 36 15.83 0.34 9.78
C LYS A 36 14.44 0.65 9.20
N PRO A 37 13.67 1.58 9.80
CA PRO A 37 12.41 2.03 9.23
C PRO A 37 12.61 2.65 7.84
N GLN A 38 11.67 2.43 6.94
CA GLN A 38 11.67 3.06 5.63
C GLN A 38 10.90 4.36 5.68
N ILE A 39 11.49 5.42 5.14
CA ILE A 39 10.84 6.72 4.99
C ILE A 39 10.54 6.91 3.51
N VAL A 40 9.27 7.11 3.21
CA VAL A 40 8.75 7.24 1.85
C VAL A 40 8.13 8.62 1.68
N ARG A 41 8.00 9.08 0.44
CA ARG A 41 7.27 10.30 0.14
C ARG A 41 5.82 9.95 -0.16
N ASP A 42 4.89 10.52 0.60
CA ASP A 42 3.47 10.39 0.30
C ASP A 42 3.18 11.09 -1.05
N PRO A 43 2.65 10.40 -2.06
CA PRO A 43 2.43 10.99 -3.38
C PRO A 43 1.30 12.02 -3.39
N LEU A 44 0.37 11.96 -2.42
CA LEU A 44 -0.73 12.93 -2.28
C LEU A 44 -0.27 14.25 -1.66
N SER A 45 0.32 14.21 -0.47
CA SER A 45 0.77 15.42 0.25
C SER A 45 2.16 15.89 -0.15
N GLY A 46 3.00 15.00 -0.69
CA GLY A 46 4.42 15.24 -0.93
C GLY A 46 5.29 15.17 0.32
N GLU A 47 4.72 14.91 1.50
CA GLU A 47 5.46 14.85 2.76
C GLU A 47 6.24 13.55 2.92
N LEU A 48 7.30 13.58 3.74
CA LEU A 48 8.00 12.37 4.14
C LEU A 48 7.21 11.69 5.26
N THR A 49 6.91 10.41 5.08
CA THR A 49 6.12 9.60 6.00
C THR A 49 6.74 8.22 6.18
N LEU A 50 6.28 7.48 7.19
CA LEU A 50 6.71 6.12 7.46
C LEU A 50 6.12 5.17 6.41
N GLY A 51 7.00 4.45 5.72
CA GLY A 51 6.64 3.33 4.89
C GLY A 51 6.30 2.09 5.72
N ARG A 52 5.26 1.36 5.33
CA ARG A 52 4.70 0.24 6.11
C ARG A 52 4.44 -1.01 5.28
N PHE A 53 3.94 -0.83 4.07
CA PHE A 53 3.42 -1.91 3.24
C PHE A 53 4.30 -2.16 2.02
N GLY A 54 4.22 -3.39 1.50
CA GLY A 54 5.08 -3.88 0.43
C GLY A 54 6.39 -4.48 0.95
N TRP A 55 7.08 -5.19 0.07
CA TRP A 55 8.31 -5.95 0.41
C TRP A 55 9.44 -5.09 0.98
N LYS A 56 9.48 -3.81 0.62
CA LYS A 56 10.48 -2.84 1.10
C LYS A 56 9.82 -1.71 1.87
N ALA A 57 8.62 -1.94 2.41
CA ALA A 57 7.82 -0.91 3.08
C ALA A 57 7.68 0.37 2.24
N GLN A 58 7.52 0.23 0.92
CA GLN A 58 7.51 1.37 -0.01
C GLN A 58 6.17 2.14 -0.04
N ASN A 59 5.13 1.60 0.61
CA ASN A 59 3.80 2.20 0.68
C ASN A 59 3.49 2.65 2.11
N ALA A 60 3.02 3.89 2.26
CA ALA A 60 2.68 4.46 3.57
C ALA A 60 1.33 3.97 4.12
N SER A 61 0.38 3.66 3.23
CA SER A 61 -1.00 3.29 3.58
C SER A 61 -1.51 2.14 2.72
N ILE A 62 -2.57 1.49 3.19
CA ILE A 62 -3.33 0.47 2.44
C ILE A 62 -3.95 1.08 1.19
N ARG A 63 -4.42 2.34 1.27
CA ARG A 63 -4.96 3.08 0.12
C ARG A 63 -3.90 3.25 -0.96
N GLN A 64 -2.69 3.67 -0.60
CA GLN A 64 -1.59 3.80 -1.57
C GLN A 64 -1.18 2.45 -2.14
N GLN A 65 -1.06 1.42 -1.30
CA GLN A 65 -0.75 0.07 -1.76
C GLN A 65 -1.80 -0.45 -2.76
N SER A 66 -3.08 -0.18 -2.49
CA SER A 66 -4.17 -0.55 -3.39
C SER A 66 -4.10 0.23 -4.69
N ALA A 67 -3.85 1.54 -4.64
CA ALA A 67 -3.71 2.37 -5.84
C ALA A 67 -2.55 1.93 -6.73
N ASP A 68 -1.39 1.61 -6.13
CA ASP A 68 -0.23 1.11 -6.85
C ASP A 68 -0.50 -0.25 -7.50
N ALA A 69 -1.21 -1.16 -6.81
CA ALA A 69 -1.60 -2.45 -7.37
C ALA A 69 -2.64 -2.30 -8.51
N PHE A 70 -3.59 -1.37 -8.38
CA PHE A 70 -4.53 -1.04 -9.45
C PHE A 70 -3.77 -0.64 -10.72
N ALA A 71 -2.80 0.26 -10.61
CA ALA A 71 -2.03 0.73 -11.76
C ALA A 71 -1.03 -0.31 -12.28
N GLY A 72 -0.18 -0.87 -11.41
CA GLY A 72 0.95 -1.71 -11.80
C GLY A 72 0.62 -3.17 -12.06
N ASP A 73 -0.41 -3.73 -11.41
CA ASP A 73 -0.73 -5.15 -11.57
C ASP A 73 -1.83 -5.38 -12.62
N ILE A 74 -2.84 -4.51 -12.67
CA ILE A 74 -4.02 -4.68 -13.52
C ILE A 74 -4.32 -3.51 -14.46
N GLY A 75 -3.48 -2.47 -14.48
CA GLY A 75 -3.56 -1.38 -15.47
C GLY A 75 -4.77 -0.46 -15.32
N ILE A 76 -5.28 -0.27 -14.11
CA ILE A 76 -6.44 0.58 -13.82
C ILE A 76 -5.98 1.86 -13.12
N SER A 77 -6.36 3.00 -13.69
CA SER A 77 -6.07 4.31 -13.10
C SER A 77 -6.95 4.65 -11.89
N THR A 78 -6.35 5.32 -10.92
CA THR A 78 -6.96 5.77 -9.66
C THR A 78 -6.68 7.27 -9.44
N PRO A 79 -7.34 7.95 -8.49
CA PRO A 79 -7.03 9.35 -8.18
C PRO A 79 -5.57 9.57 -7.75
N GLU A 80 -4.97 8.60 -7.07
CA GLU A 80 -3.57 8.63 -6.63
C GLU A 80 -2.59 8.32 -7.77
N VAL A 81 -2.99 7.48 -8.72
CA VAL A 81 -2.18 7.09 -9.88
C VAL A 81 -3.01 7.28 -11.16
N PRO A 82 -3.15 8.53 -11.66
CA PRO A 82 -4.00 8.87 -12.80
C PRO A 82 -3.33 8.51 -14.14
N HIS A 83 -2.84 7.28 -14.26
CA HIS A 83 -2.16 6.77 -15.45
C HIS A 83 -3.08 5.78 -16.18
N HIS A 84 -4.01 6.30 -16.99
CA HIS A 84 -4.98 5.47 -17.74
C HIS A 84 -4.33 4.53 -18.77
N TRP A 85 -3.06 4.74 -19.06
CA TRP A 85 -2.24 3.98 -19.97
C TRP A 85 -1.28 3.03 -19.23
N GLY A 86 -1.49 2.79 -17.93
CA GLY A 86 -0.63 1.92 -17.13
C GLY A 86 0.86 2.30 -17.24
N ASP A 87 1.70 1.30 -17.52
CA ASP A 87 3.16 1.45 -17.60
C ASP A 87 3.68 1.98 -18.95
N CYS A 88 2.80 2.41 -19.88
CA CYS A 88 3.27 3.00 -21.14
C CYS A 88 4.21 4.18 -20.86
N THR A 89 5.39 4.16 -21.49
CA THR A 89 6.37 5.23 -21.41
C THR A 89 6.13 6.29 -22.48
N ARG A 90 6.75 7.46 -22.34
CA ARG A 90 6.70 8.54 -23.35
C ARG A 90 7.21 8.11 -24.74
N ALA A 91 8.02 7.08 -24.82
CA ALA A 91 8.53 6.56 -26.09
C ALA A 91 7.49 5.70 -26.84
N GLU A 92 6.46 5.20 -26.14
CA GLU A 92 5.50 4.24 -26.67
C GLU A 92 4.21 4.94 -27.12
N ALA A 93 4.32 5.78 -28.16
CA ALA A 93 3.19 6.57 -28.66
C ALA A 93 1.95 5.75 -29.02
N ALA A 94 2.12 4.54 -29.56
CA ALA A 94 1.01 3.64 -29.88
C ALA A 94 0.29 3.15 -28.61
N CYS A 95 1.04 2.88 -27.54
CA CYS A 95 0.52 2.44 -26.24
C CYS A 95 -0.30 3.57 -25.60
N LEU A 96 0.23 4.80 -25.60
CA LEU A 96 -0.46 6.00 -25.09
C LEU A 96 -1.73 6.37 -25.87
N ALA A 97 -1.84 5.94 -27.14
CA ALA A 97 -2.99 6.21 -27.99
C ALA A 97 -4.11 5.15 -27.88
N MET A 98 -3.90 4.08 -27.10
CA MET A 98 -4.90 3.03 -26.91
C MET A 98 -6.13 3.58 -26.17
N PRO A 99 -7.32 2.99 -26.39
CA PRO A 99 -8.52 3.35 -25.64
C PRO A 99 -8.33 3.11 -24.14
N THR A 100 -8.87 4.02 -23.32
CA THR A 100 -8.90 3.87 -21.87
C THR A 100 -10.30 3.48 -21.39
N GLY A 101 -10.40 2.95 -20.17
CA GLY A 101 -11.68 2.64 -19.52
C GLY A 101 -12.36 3.85 -18.88
N VAL A 102 -11.80 5.06 -19.02
CA VAL A 102 -12.31 6.27 -18.36
C VAL A 102 -13.71 6.59 -18.85
N GLN A 103 -14.65 6.66 -17.92
CA GLN A 103 -16.03 7.05 -18.19
C GLN A 103 -16.27 8.45 -17.65
N LYS A 104 -16.42 9.45 -18.54
CA LYS A 104 -16.61 10.87 -18.16
C LYS A 104 -17.71 11.11 -17.10
N ARG A 105 -18.75 10.27 -17.10
CA ARG A 105 -19.87 10.35 -16.12
C ARG A 105 -19.47 9.94 -14.69
N LEU A 106 -18.36 9.23 -14.53
CA LEU A 106 -17.84 8.68 -13.27
C LEU A 106 -16.61 9.43 -12.75
N GLY A 107 -15.98 10.25 -13.59
CA GLY A 107 -14.81 11.05 -13.25
C GLY A 107 -13.70 10.92 -14.29
N ASP A 108 -12.50 11.37 -13.91
CA ASP A 108 -11.34 11.43 -14.80
C ASP A 108 -10.50 10.14 -14.79
N VAL A 109 -10.76 9.20 -13.87
CA VAL A 109 -10.02 7.94 -13.70
C VAL A 109 -10.94 6.72 -13.82
N GLU A 110 -10.38 5.53 -14.02
CA GLU A 110 -11.14 4.29 -14.21
C GLU A 110 -11.73 3.74 -12.90
N ALA A 111 -11.00 3.88 -11.80
CA ALA A 111 -11.48 3.57 -10.45
C ALA A 111 -11.64 4.89 -9.65
N PRO A 112 -12.83 5.52 -9.65
CA PRO A 112 -13.05 6.80 -8.98
C PRO A 112 -13.04 6.69 -7.45
N PRO A 113 -13.03 7.82 -6.70
CA PRO A 113 -12.93 7.81 -5.24
C PRO A 113 -13.90 6.85 -4.54
N PRO A 114 -15.20 6.72 -4.90
CA PRO A 114 -16.09 5.76 -4.24
C PRO A 114 -15.64 4.30 -4.36
N VAL A 115 -14.94 3.94 -5.45
CA VAL A 115 -14.37 2.59 -5.63
C VAL A 115 -13.15 2.42 -4.72
N MET A 116 -12.23 3.39 -4.74
CA MET A 116 -11.02 3.35 -3.91
C MET A 116 -11.33 3.37 -2.42
N ASP A 117 -12.32 4.16 -2.00
CA ASP A 117 -12.75 4.23 -0.60
C ASP A 117 -13.37 2.90 -0.15
N LEU A 118 -14.16 2.23 -1.00
CA LEU A 118 -14.73 0.91 -0.71
C LEU A 118 -13.64 -0.16 -0.58
N VAL A 119 -12.69 -0.21 -1.52
CA VAL A 119 -11.56 -1.16 -1.49
C VAL A 119 -10.68 -0.93 -0.27
N THR A 120 -10.37 0.33 0.04
CA THR A 120 -9.59 0.70 1.22
C THR A 120 -10.30 0.27 2.49
N PHE A 121 -11.59 0.61 2.62
CA PHE A 121 -12.40 0.24 3.78
C PHE A 121 -12.45 -1.28 3.98
N TYR A 122 -12.73 -2.04 2.93
CA TYR A 122 -12.76 -3.50 3.00
C TYR A 122 -11.40 -4.04 3.47
N SER A 123 -10.31 -3.59 2.85
CA SER A 123 -8.94 -4.06 3.15
C SER A 123 -8.50 -3.70 4.58
N GLN A 124 -8.92 -2.55 5.10
CA GLN A 124 -8.68 -2.15 6.49
C GLN A 124 -9.44 -2.99 7.50
N ASN A 125 -10.59 -3.56 7.11
CA ASN A 125 -11.51 -4.24 8.03
C ASN A 125 -11.51 -5.77 7.89
N LEU A 126 -10.61 -6.34 7.08
CA LEU A 126 -10.38 -7.78 7.04
C LEU A 126 -9.71 -8.25 8.33
N ALA A 127 -10.50 -8.84 9.23
CA ALA A 127 -10.01 -9.37 10.49
C ALA A 127 -9.01 -10.52 10.29
N VAL A 128 -8.08 -10.64 11.23
CA VAL A 128 -7.25 -11.85 11.33
C VAL A 128 -8.12 -13.04 11.75
N PRO A 129 -7.85 -14.27 11.25
CA PRO A 129 -8.48 -15.47 11.75
C PRO A 129 -8.31 -15.59 13.27
N ALA A 130 -9.28 -16.19 13.95
CA ALA A 130 -9.15 -16.49 15.37
C ALA A 130 -7.88 -17.32 15.60
N ARG A 131 -7.05 -16.89 16.56
CA ARG A 131 -5.89 -17.65 17.02
C ARG A 131 -6.40 -19.00 17.53
N ARG A 132 -5.89 -20.09 16.95
CA ARG A 132 -6.19 -21.45 17.43
C ARG A 132 -5.35 -21.71 18.67
N ASP A 133 -5.86 -22.59 19.54
CA ASP A 133 -5.11 -23.12 20.68
C ASP A 133 -4.49 -22.02 21.56
N ILE A 134 -5.28 -21.00 21.92
CA ILE A 134 -4.81 -19.79 22.63
C ILE A 134 -4.10 -20.07 23.96
N ASP A 135 -4.37 -21.23 24.55
CA ASP A 135 -3.78 -21.69 25.82
C ASP A 135 -2.47 -22.48 25.62
N ASP A 136 -2.11 -22.84 24.37
CA ASP A 136 -0.82 -23.45 24.06
C ASP A 136 0.24 -22.34 23.92
N PRO A 137 1.26 -22.30 24.80
CA PRO A 137 2.29 -21.26 24.77
C PRO A 137 3.25 -21.37 23.56
N GLY A 138 3.19 -22.46 22.78
CA GLY A 138 4.04 -22.71 21.61
C GLY A 138 3.48 -22.28 20.26
N VAL A 139 2.23 -21.78 20.21
CA VAL A 139 1.50 -21.39 18.97
C VAL A 139 1.05 -19.95 18.98
#